data_AF-A0A952XJK8-F1
#
_entry.id   AF-A0A952XJK8-F1
#
_cell.length_a   1.000
_cell.length_b   1.000
_cell.length_c   1.000
_cell.angle_alpha   90.00
_cell.angle_beta   90.00
_cell.angle_gamma   90.00
#
_symmetry.space_group_name_H-M   'P 1'
#
loop_
_entity.id
_entity.type
_entity.pdbx_description
1 polymer ?
#
loop_
_entity_poly.entity_id
_entity_poly.type
_entity_poly.pdbx_seq_one_letter_code
_entity_poly.pdbx_strand_id
1 'polypeptide(L)'
;LTLAGYWWAYFALWIVPLATWFQLVTRLRNIAEHACVGAEEDPLTHARTTYANPIERLLIAPYWVHYHAEHHAFMHVPCFRLQRLHQMLVEKDQSHRIRMAPGYFSVLREAASKREAAAA
;
A
#
# COMPACT_ATOMS: atom_id res chain seq x y z
N LEU A 1 22.27 -18.27 -20.80
CA LEU A 1 20.96 -18.18 -21.50
C LEU A 1 21.14 -18.01 -23.00
N THR A 2 21.79 -16.93 -23.47
CA THR A 2 21.98 -16.66 -24.91
C THR A 2 22.73 -17.76 -25.67
N LEU A 3 23.91 -18.18 -25.19
CA LEU A 3 24.69 -19.27 -25.81
C LEU A 3 24.00 -20.64 -25.74
N ALA A 4 23.00 -20.79 -24.86
CA ALA A 4 22.19 -21.99 -24.73
C ALA A 4 20.89 -21.93 -25.57
N GLY A 5 20.72 -20.93 -26.43
CA GLY A 5 19.53 -20.75 -27.28
C GLY A 5 18.35 -20.03 -26.60
N TYR A 6 18.45 -19.71 -25.32
CA TYR A 6 17.39 -19.07 -24.52
C TYR A 6 17.54 -17.55 -24.43
N TRP A 7 17.94 -16.88 -25.52
CA TRP A 7 18.11 -15.42 -25.53
C TRP A 7 16.78 -14.70 -25.23
N TRP A 8 15.66 -15.25 -25.70
CA TRP A 8 14.31 -14.73 -25.49
C TRP A 8 13.90 -14.77 -24.01
N ALA A 9 14.49 -15.65 -23.20
CA ALA A 9 14.17 -15.80 -21.79
C ALA A 9 14.48 -14.51 -21.02
N TYR A 10 15.46 -13.72 -21.47
CA TYR A 10 15.69 -12.38 -20.92
C TYR A 10 14.43 -11.54 -21.03
N PHE A 11 13.86 -11.38 -22.22
CA PHE A 11 12.64 -10.58 -22.40
C PHE A 11 11.45 -11.19 -21.68
N ALA A 12 11.27 -12.51 -21.73
CA ALA A 12 10.15 -13.17 -21.05
C ALA A 12 10.21 -12.98 -19.52
N LEU A 13 11.37 -13.16 -18.90
CA LEU A 13 11.56 -13.01 -17.45
C LEU A 13 11.43 -11.56 -16.96
N TRP A 14 11.49 -10.58 -17.85
CA TRP A 14 11.26 -9.16 -17.53
C TRP A 14 9.84 -8.72 -17.87
N ILE A 15 9.40 -8.92 -19.11
CA ILE A 15 8.11 -8.42 -19.62
C ILE A 15 6.95 -9.16 -18.98
N VAL A 16 7.01 -10.49 -18.85
CA VAL A 16 5.86 -11.26 -18.35
C VAL A 16 5.55 -10.89 -16.89
N PRO A 17 6.50 -10.86 -15.94
CA PRO A 17 6.21 -10.43 -14.57
C PRO A 17 5.77 -8.98 -14.47
N LEU A 18 6.36 -8.08 -15.28
CA LEU A 18 5.97 -6.68 -15.32
C LEU A 18 4.53 -6.50 -15.82
N ALA A 19 4.14 -7.20 -16.87
CA ALA A 19 2.80 -7.07 -17.48
C ALA A 19 1.71 -7.78 -16.67
N THR A 20 2.05 -8.76 -15.83
CA THR A 20 1.08 -9.58 -15.10
C THR A 20 1.11 -9.31 -13.60
N TRP A 21 2.06 -9.93 -12.89
CA TRP A 21 2.14 -9.91 -11.44
C TRP A 21 2.37 -8.51 -10.87
N PHE A 22 3.29 -7.74 -11.46
CA PHE A 22 3.57 -6.39 -11.01
C PHE A 22 2.33 -5.48 -11.16
N GLN A 23 1.61 -5.56 -12.28
CA GLN A 23 0.36 -4.80 -12.45
C GLN A 23 -0.71 -5.22 -11.44
N LEU A 24 -0.84 -6.51 -11.13
CA LEU A 24 -1.78 -6.98 -10.11
C LEU A 24 -1.43 -6.42 -8.73
N VAL A 25 -0.19 -6.59 -8.29
CA VAL A 25 0.26 -6.14 -6.96
C VAL A 25 0.13 -4.63 -6.81
N THR A 26 0.58 -3.86 -7.81
CA THR A 26 0.47 -2.39 -7.77
C THR A 26 -0.98 -1.91 -7.71
N ARG A 27 -1.91 -2.56 -8.41
CA ARG A 27 -3.35 -2.25 -8.33
C ARG A 27 -3.95 -2.55 -6.96
N LEU A 28 -3.64 -3.73 -6.41
CA LEU A 28 -4.11 -4.11 -5.07
C LEU A 28 -3.62 -3.10 -4.01
N ARG A 29 -2.35 -2.69 -4.10
CA ARG A 29 -1.78 -1.66 -3.23
C ARG A 29 -2.41 -0.30 -3.42
N ASN A 30 -2.54 0.18 -4.65
CA ASN A 30 -3.17 1.47 -4.93
C ASN A 30 -4.59 1.52 -4.34
N ILE A 31 -5.37 0.44 -4.46
CA ILE A 31 -6.69 0.37 -3.82
C ILE A 31 -6.56 0.38 -2.30
N ALA A 32 -5.69 -0.48 -1.74
CA ALA A 32 -5.54 -0.60 -0.28
C ALA A 32 -5.00 0.67 0.40
N GLU A 33 -4.18 1.45 -0.31
CA GLU A 33 -3.44 2.60 0.24
C GLU A 33 -4.13 3.93 -0.10
N HIS A 34 -4.88 4.02 -1.22
CA HIS A 34 -5.46 5.27 -1.73
C HIS A 34 -6.95 5.24 -2.04
N ALA A 35 -7.61 4.07 -2.10
CA ALA A 35 -9.06 4.07 -2.34
C ALA A 35 -9.83 4.41 -1.06
N CYS A 36 -10.98 5.05 -1.25
CA CYS A 36 -11.90 5.40 -0.17
C CYS A 36 -11.26 6.22 0.96
N VAL A 37 -10.25 7.04 0.63
CA VAL A 37 -9.68 8.07 1.51
C VAL A 37 -10.21 9.43 1.08
N GLY A 38 -10.51 10.30 2.05
CA GLY A 38 -10.91 11.68 1.81
C GLY A 38 -9.69 12.57 1.92
N ALA A 39 -9.07 12.91 0.80
CA ALA A 39 -7.91 13.80 0.80
C ALA A 39 -8.37 15.24 1.13
N GLU A 40 -7.98 15.72 2.30
CA GLU A 40 -8.24 17.07 2.78
C GLU A 40 -6.94 17.90 2.82
N GLU A 41 -6.92 19.03 3.53
CA GLU A 41 -5.71 19.84 3.70
C GLU A 41 -4.59 19.09 4.46
N ASP A 42 -4.97 18.15 5.33
CA ASP A 42 -4.03 17.35 6.11
C ASP A 42 -3.41 16.21 5.28
N PRO A 43 -2.08 16.19 5.06
CA PRO A 43 -1.40 15.13 4.31
C PRO A 43 -1.59 13.72 4.87
N LEU A 44 -1.87 13.57 6.18
CA LEU A 44 -2.13 12.26 6.78
C LEU A 44 -3.45 11.62 6.31
N THR A 45 -4.33 12.40 5.69
CA THR A 45 -5.63 11.95 5.15
C THR A 45 -5.54 11.47 3.70
N HIS A 46 -4.43 11.76 3.01
CA HIS A 46 -4.26 11.49 1.58
C HIS A 46 -4.09 10.00 1.26
N ALA A 47 -3.72 9.21 2.25
CA ALA A 47 -3.51 7.78 2.12
C ALA A 47 -3.88 7.03 3.41
N ARG A 48 -3.72 5.72 3.38
CA ARG A 48 -4.10 4.79 4.45
C ARG A 48 -2.89 4.08 5.04
N THR A 49 -2.96 3.78 6.33
CA THR A 49 -2.12 2.77 6.98
C THR A 49 -2.89 1.45 7.05
N THR A 50 -2.41 0.43 6.35
CA THR A 50 -3.05 -0.89 6.32
C THR A 50 -2.17 -1.88 7.07
N TYR A 51 -2.68 -2.51 8.12
CA TYR A 51 -1.90 -3.51 8.85
C TYR A 51 -1.72 -4.76 7.99
N ALA A 52 -0.48 -4.97 7.51
CA ALA A 52 -0.14 -6.09 6.66
C ALA A 52 0.41 -7.26 7.49
N ASN A 53 -0.17 -8.46 7.32
CA ASN A 53 0.35 -9.70 7.88
C ASN A 53 1.67 -10.12 7.18
N PRO A 54 2.41 -11.14 7.67
CA PRO A 54 3.70 -11.52 7.08
C PRO A 54 3.64 -11.90 5.59
N ILE A 55 2.54 -12.52 5.14
CA ILE A 55 2.36 -12.90 3.73
C ILE A 55 2.08 -11.66 2.88
N GLU A 56 1.19 -10.78 3.36
CA GLU A 56 0.91 -9.49 2.70
C GLU A 56 2.19 -8.65 2.62
N ARG A 57 2.99 -8.59 3.68
CA ARG A 57 4.29 -7.89 3.69
C ARG A 57 5.29 -8.45 2.68
N LEU A 58 5.29 -9.76 2.44
CA LEU A 58 6.22 -10.37 1.49
C LEU A 58 5.77 -10.14 0.03
N LEU A 59 4.48 -10.34 -0.26
CA LEU A 59 3.97 -10.46 -1.63
C LEU A 59 3.30 -9.18 -2.14
N ILE A 60 2.70 -8.39 -1.25
CA ILE A 60 1.88 -7.24 -1.62
C ILE A 60 2.55 -5.94 -1.17
N ALA A 61 2.98 -5.83 0.09
CA ALA A 61 3.44 -4.58 0.70
C ALA A 61 4.85 -4.69 1.32
N PRO A 62 5.87 -5.08 0.54
CA PRO A 62 7.25 -5.10 1.03
C PRO A 62 7.73 -3.68 1.32
N TYR A 63 8.84 -3.59 2.07
CA TYR A 63 9.48 -2.31 2.40
C TYR A 63 8.59 -1.33 3.17
N TRP A 64 7.78 -1.81 4.12
CA TRP A 64 6.97 -0.98 5.03
C TRP A 64 5.99 -0.01 4.35
N VAL A 65 5.72 -0.19 3.05
CA VAL A 65 4.82 0.68 2.26
C VAL A 65 3.38 0.68 2.75
N HIS A 66 3.00 -0.31 3.55
CA HIS A 66 1.72 -0.40 4.22
C HIS A 66 1.49 0.68 5.30
N TYR A 67 2.55 1.39 5.71
CA TYR A 67 2.50 2.67 6.43
C TYR A 67 2.50 3.83 5.42
N HIS A 68 1.51 3.85 4.53
CA HIS A 68 1.52 4.75 3.37
C HIS A 68 1.17 6.18 3.77
N ALA A 69 0.22 6.37 4.67
CA ALA A 69 -0.16 7.69 5.18
C ALA A 69 1.05 8.41 5.80
N GLU A 70 1.85 7.69 6.60
CA GLU A 70 3.06 8.23 7.21
C GLU A 70 4.12 8.55 6.15
N HIS A 71 4.25 7.72 5.11
CA HIS A 71 5.16 7.99 4.01
C HIS A 71 4.79 9.28 3.26
N HIS A 72 3.50 9.50 2.95
CA HIS A 72 3.05 10.74 2.29
C HIS A 72 3.30 11.97 3.15
N ALA A 73 2.94 11.92 4.43
CA ALA A 73 3.12 13.04 5.34
C ALA A 73 4.61 13.32 5.66
N PHE A 74 5.46 12.29 5.65
CA PHE A 74 6.87 12.36 6.05
C PHE A 74 7.79 11.65 5.05
N MET A 75 7.76 12.02 3.77
CA MET A 75 8.51 11.36 2.69
C MET A 75 10.04 11.28 2.91
N HIS A 76 10.60 12.15 3.76
CA HIS A 76 12.02 12.15 4.13
C HIS A 76 12.39 11.06 5.15
N VAL A 77 11.41 10.38 5.76
CA VAL A 77 11.64 9.28 6.69
C VAL A 77 11.89 7.98 5.91
N PRO A 78 13.01 7.27 6.15
CA PRO A 78 13.27 6.04 5.43
C PRO A 78 12.26 4.95 5.83
N CYS A 79 11.91 4.09 4.87
CA CYS A 79 10.80 3.15 4.98
C CYS A 79 10.87 2.23 6.22
N PHE A 80 12.07 1.74 6.57
CA PHE A 80 12.28 0.88 7.74
C PHE A 80 12.03 1.57 9.10
N ARG A 81 11.87 2.91 9.12
CA ARG A 81 11.49 3.67 10.32
C ARG A 81 10.02 4.08 10.36
N LEU A 82 9.23 3.78 9.33
CA LEU A 82 7.82 4.18 9.27
C LEU A 82 6.98 3.53 10.39
N GLN A 83 7.28 2.29 10.78
CA GLN A 83 6.61 1.67 11.92
C GLN A 83 6.85 2.45 13.23
N ARG A 84 8.08 2.94 13.43
CA ARG A 84 8.41 3.76 14.61
C ARG A 84 7.73 5.13 14.54
N LEU A 85 7.68 5.74 13.36
CA LEU A 85 6.93 6.98 13.16
C LEU A 85 5.45 6.80 13.46
N HIS A 86 4.84 5.72 12.96
CA HIS A 86 3.45 5.38 13.26
C HIS A 86 3.22 5.25 14.78
N GLN A 87 4.09 4.53 15.50
CA GLN A 87 4.02 4.42 16.96
C GLN A 87 4.10 5.79 17.65
N MET A 88 5.02 6.66 17.22
CA MET A 88 5.14 8.01 17.76
C MET A 88 3.89 8.87 17.50
N LEU A 89 3.23 8.71 16.35
CA LEU A 89 1.98 9.39 16.05
C LEU A 89 0.85 8.90 16.96
N VAL A 90 0.76 7.59 17.20
CA VAL A 90 -0.19 7.00 18.16
C VAL A 90 0.06 7.52 19.57
N GLU A 91 1.31 7.50 20.04
CA GLU A 91 1.69 7.99 21.38
C GLU A 91 1.39 9.49 21.58
N LYS A 92 1.40 10.27 20.50
CA LYS A 92 1.10 11.72 20.49
C LYS A 92 -0.38 12.02 20.22
N ASP A 93 -1.24 11.01 20.25
CA ASP A 93 -2.67 11.13 19.97
C ASP A 93 -2.97 11.74 18.60
N GLN A 94 -2.13 11.46 17.59
CA GLN A 94 -2.30 11.91 16.21
C GLN A 94 -2.90 10.83 15.30
N SER A 95 -3.12 9.62 15.80
CA SER A 95 -3.63 8.50 15.01
C SER A 95 -5.07 8.71 14.50
N HIS A 96 -5.86 9.56 15.14
CA HIS A 96 -7.22 9.91 14.71
C HIS A 96 -7.26 10.59 13.33
N ARG A 97 -6.12 11.15 12.88
CA ARG A 97 -5.95 11.78 11.56
C ARG A 97 -5.68 10.76 10.45
N ILE A 98 -5.30 9.54 10.82
CA ILE A 98 -4.84 8.50 9.90
C ILE A 98 -5.98 7.52 9.64
N ARG A 99 -6.35 7.33 8.37
CA ARG A 99 -7.23 6.21 8.01
C ARG A 99 -6.46 4.91 8.20
N MET A 100 -6.95 4.04 9.09
CA MET A 100 -6.35 2.73 9.36
C MET A 100 -7.26 1.59 8.89
N ALA A 101 -6.66 0.50 8.41
CA ALA A 101 -7.38 -0.74 8.09
C ALA A 101 -6.66 -1.97 8.65
N PRO A 102 -7.40 -3.00 9.11
CA PRO A 102 -6.82 -4.19 9.74
C PRO A 102 -6.12 -5.16 8.76
N GLY A 103 -6.28 -4.97 7.45
CA GLY A 103 -5.66 -5.83 6.44
C GLY A 103 -6.11 -5.50 5.02
N TYR A 104 -5.39 -5.97 4.01
CA TYR A 104 -5.66 -5.62 2.60
C TYR A 104 -7.04 -6.13 2.16
N PHE A 105 -7.44 -7.33 2.60
CA PHE A 105 -8.76 -7.89 2.29
C PHE A 105 -9.91 -7.02 2.80
N SER A 106 -9.77 -6.40 3.99
CA SER A 106 -10.79 -5.49 4.52
C SER A 106 -11.00 -4.28 3.63
N VAL A 107 -9.92 -3.72 3.07
CA VAL A 107 -9.99 -2.58 2.15
C VAL A 107 -10.59 -2.98 0.81
N LEU A 108 -10.22 -4.14 0.28
CA LEU A 108 -10.82 -4.65 -0.97
C LEU A 108 -12.32 -4.87 -0.81
N ARG A 109 -12.76 -5.39 0.34
CA ARG A 109 -14.18 -5.56 0.65
C ARG A 109 -14.89 -4.20 0.76
N GLU A 110 -14.28 -3.22 1.43
CA GLU A 110 -14.80 -1.84 1.50
C GLU A 110 -14.94 -1.24 0.10
N ALA A 111 -13.88 -1.31 -0.72
CA ALA A 111 -13.84 -0.77 -2.07
C ALA A 111 -14.82 -1.46 -3.03
N ALA A 112 -15.10 -2.75 -2.84
CA ALA A 112 -16.06 -3.52 -3.64
C ALA A 112 -17.51 -3.44 -3.10
N SER A 113 -17.71 -2.89 -1.90
CA SER A 113 -19.05 -2.76 -1.33
C SER A 113 -19.83 -1.65 -2.06
N LYS A 114 -21.16 -1.79 -2.11
CA LYS A 114 -22.01 -0.68 -2.56
C LYS A 114 -21.74 0.49 -1.60
N ARG A 115 -21.50 1.69 -2.15
CA ARG A 115 -21.58 2.92 -1.35
C ARG A 115 -22.98 2.95 -0.74
N GLU A 116 -23.10 2.63 0.54
CA GLU A 116 -24.17 3.26 1.31
C GLU A 116 -23.88 4.75 1.21
N ALA A 117 -24.85 5.50 0.68
CA ALA A 117 -24.77 6.94 0.65
C ALA A 117 -24.46 7.38 2.08
N ALA A 118 -23.22 7.82 2.31
CA ALA A 118 -22.80 8.33 3.60
C ALA A 118 -23.83 9.39 4.00
N ALA A 119 -24.49 9.17 5.14
CA ALA A 119 -25.45 10.10 5.69
C ALA A 119 -24.81 11.50 5.69
N ALA A 120 -25.48 12.41 5.00
CA ALA A 120 -25.16 13.83 4.94
C ALA A 120 -25.35 14.49 6.31
#